data_AF-A0A7J4VD08-F1
#
_entry.id   AF-A0A7J4VD08-F1
#
_cell.length_a   1.000
_cell.length_b   1.000
_cell.length_c   1.000
_cell.angle_alpha   90.00
_cell.angle_beta   90.00
_cell.angle_gamma   90.00
#
_symmetry.space_group_name_H-M   'P 1'
#
loop_
_entity.id
_entity.type
_entity.pdbx_description
1 polymer ?
#
loop_
_entity_poly.entity_id
_entity_poly.type
_entity_poly.pdbx_seq_one_letter_code
_entity_poly.pdbx_strand_id
1 'polypeptide(L)'
;MTTEEIIKSVPKVLLHEHLDGTLRPETIIELAEEINYTKLPTKDPEELRKWFHRGANKGNLVEYLQGFEHTCAVMQTREALKRVAFEMMEDMYKDGVCYVEIRFAPVFHTQRGLYMDDVVAAVLEGLEEGKEQFKVECGLLLCGMRNMKDTLEIAELAVNFRDRGVVGFDLAGEEGGYPPKKHIEAFQYIQRENFNITIHAGEAFGKESIWQAIQWCGAHRIGHGTRLIEDMILDEDGETVKGMGDLAQYVLDKRI
;
A
#
# COMPACT_ATOMS: atom_id res chain seq x y z
N MET A 1 -31.47 -8.37 8.77
CA MET A 1 -30.31 -8.30 7.87
C MET A 1 -29.39 -9.46 8.20
N THR A 2 -28.83 -10.13 7.19
CA THR A 2 -27.75 -11.11 7.35
C THR A 2 -26.45 -10.41 7.76
N THR A 3 -25.47 -11.15 8.29
CA THR A 3 -24.13 -10.59 8.58
C THR A 3 -23.51 -9.93 7.35
N GLU A 4 -23.70 -10.52 6.17
CA GLU A 4 -23.22 -9.98 4.90
C GLU A 4 -23.89 -8.64 4.56
N GLU A 5 -25.21 -8.54 4.70
CA GLU A 5 -25.96 -7.30 4.49
C GLU A 5 -25.50 -6.20 5.45
N ILE A 6 -25.23 -6.54 6.72
CA ILE A 6 -24.69 -5.61 7.72
C ILE A 6 -23.32 -5.12 7.27
N ILE A 7 -22.38 -6.01 6.97
CA ILE A 7 -21.00 -5.66 6.54
C ILE A 7 -21.04 -4.72 5.32
N LYS A 8 -21.89 -5.03 4.33
CA LYS A 8 -22.04 -4.19 3.13
C LYS A 8 -22.59 -2.81 3.48
N SER A 9 -23.55 -2.70 4.40
CA SER A 9 -24.22 -1.44 4.74
C SER A 9 -23.40 -0.46 5.60
N VAL A 10 -22.41 -0.95 6.35
CA VAL A 10 -21.63 -0.09 7.26
C VAL A 10 -20.66 0.78 6.44
N PRO A 11 -20.53 2.09 6.74
CA PRO A 11 -19.49 2.94 6.17
C PRO A 11 -18.09 2.45 6.55
N LYS A 12 -17.19 2.32 5.57
CA LYS A 12 -15.85 1.73 5.77
C LYS A 12 -14.76 2.77 5.60
N VAL A 13 -13.71 2.64 6.40
CA VAL A 13 -12.47 3.39 6.23
C VAL A 13 -11.38 2.39 5.88
N LEU A 14 -10.70 2.57 4.74
CA LEU A 14 -9.65 1.69 4.26
C LEU A 14 -8.30 2.41 4.27
N LEU A 15 -7.40 1.99 5.16
CA LEU A 15 -6.15 2.74 5.41
C LEU A 15 -4.91 2.07 4.81
N HIS A 16 -5.05 0.92 4.18
CA HIS A 16 -3.93 0.12 3.67
C HIS A 16 -4.33 -0.55 2.35
N GLU A 17 -4.24 0.21 1.26
CA GLU A 17 -4.55 -0.28 -0.08
C GLU A 17 -3.52 0.20 -1.11
N HIS A 18 -3.00 -0.72 -1.93
CA HIS A 18 -1.95 -0.42 -2.91
C HIS A 18 -2.56 -0.15 -4.28
N LEU A 19 -2.35 1.04 -4.85
CA LEU A 19 -2.89 1.42 -6.17
C LEU A 19 -2.41 0.49 -7.29
N ASP A 20 -1.13 0.13 -7.26
CA ASP A 20 -0.49 -0.77 -8.21
C ASP A 20 -0.87 -2.25 -7.98
N GLY A 21 -1.70 -2.54 -6.96
CA GLY A 21 -2.28 -3.85 -6.67
C GLY A 21 -3.79 -3.99 -6.97
N THR A 22 -4.48 -2.91 -7.34
CA THR A 22 -5.97 -2.87 -7.43
C THR A 22 -6.53 -2.75 -8.84
N LEU A 23 -5.71 -2.90 -9.88
CA LEU A 23 -6.15 -2.71 -11.26
C LEU A 23 -7.19 -3.77 -11.66
N ARG A 24 -8.23 -3.32 -12.37
CA ARG A 24 -9.22 -4.20 -13.00
C ARG A 24 -8.54 -5.02 -14.12
N PRO A 25 -8.76 -6.34 -14.20
CA PRO A 25 -8.18 -7.17 -15.26
C PRO A 25 -8.45 -6.65 -16.69
N GLU A 26 -9.65 -6.13 -16.92
CA GLU A 26 -10.07 -5.49 -18.17
C GLU A 26 -9.17 -4.28 -18.50
N THR A 27 -8.96 -3.39 -17.52
CA THR A 27 -8.08 -2.23 -17.67
C THR A 27 -6.63 -2.63 -17.92
N ILE A 28 -6.13 -3.68 -17.25
CA ILE A 28 -4.77 -4.18 -17.49
C ILE A 28 -4.59 -4.61 -18.95
N ILE A 29 -5.57 -5.34 -19.50
CA ILE A 29 -5.52 -5.82 -20.90
C ILE A 29 -5.55 -4.63 -21.87
N GLU A 30 -6.47 -3.69 -21.68
CA GLU A 30 -6.59 -2.50 -22.53
C GLU A 30 -5.30 -1.66 -22.52
N LEU A 31 -4.77 -1.34 -21.34
CA LEU A 31 -3.54 -0.56 -21.20
C LEU A 31 -2.33 -1.32 -21.77
N ALA A 32 -2.26 -2.65 -21.60
CA ALA A 32 -1.21 -3.45 -22.20
C ALA A 32 -1.23 -3.37 -23.73
N GLU A 33 -2.40 -3.35 -24.35
CA GLU A 33 -2.53 -3.19 -25.81
C GLU A 33 -2.08 -1.80 -26.27
N GLU A 34 -2.47 -0.73 -25.57
CA GLU A 34 -2.06 0.65 -25.88
C GLU A 34 -0.53 0.83 -25.88
N ILE A 35 0.15 0.14 -24.96
CA ILE A 35 1.62 0.26 -24.81
C ILE A 35 2.41 -0.86 -25.51
N ASN A 36 1.73 -1.77 -26.22
CA ASN A 36 2.30 -2.97 -26.84
C ASN A 36 3.04 -3.89 -25.85
N TYR A 37 2.53 -4.04 -24.63
CA TYR A 37 3.06 -4.97 -23.64
C TYR A 37 2.54 -6.40 -23.88
N THR A 38 3.46 -7.33 -24.15
CA THR A 38 3.12 -8.69 -24.63
C THR A 38 3.34 -9.81 -23.60
N LYS A 39 3.76 -9.48 -22.38
CA LYS A 39 4.08 -10.48 -21.35
C LYS A 39 2.87 -10.94 -20.52
N LEU A 40 1.67 -10.40 -20.74
CA LEU A 40 0.48 -10.87 -20.03
C LEU A 40 0.26 -12.37 -20.31
N PRO A 41 -0.09 -13.16 -19.28
CA PRO A 41 -0.27 -14.61 -19.43
C PRO A 41 -1.51 -14.97 -20.26
N THR A 42 -2.43 -14.03 -20.41
CA THR A 42 -3.67 -14.16 -21.19
C THR A 42 -4.21 -12.77 -21.55
N LYS A 43 -5.08 -12.70 -22.55
CA LYS A 43 -5.87 -11.51 -22.92
C LYS A 43 -7.35 -11.63 -22.54
N ASP A 44 -7.72 -12.71 -21.85
CA ASP A 44 -9.06 -12.90 -21.31
C ASP A 44 -9.13 -12.35 -19.87
N PRO A 45 -10.04 -11.39 -19.57
CA PRO A 45 -10.11 -10.79 -18.25
C PRO A 45 -10.40 -11.77 -17.10
N GLU A 46 -11.21 -12.80 -17.35
CA GLU A 46 -11.59 -13.77 -16.33
C GLU A 46 -10.44 -14.73 -16.02
N GLU A 47 -9.72 -15.19 -17.05
CA GLU A 47 -8.51 -15.99 -16.86
C GLU A 47 -7.38 -15.16 -16.22
N LEU A 48 -7.28 -13.87 -16.54
CA LEU A 48 -6.30 -12.97 -15.91
C LEU A 48 -6.63 -12.76 -14.43
N ARG A 49 -7.91 -12.56 -14.07
CA ARG A 49 -8.41 -12.49 -12.70
C ARG A 49 -8.00 -13.73 -11.90
N LYS A 50 -8.25 -14.92 -12.44
CA LYS A 50 -7.87 -16.19 -11.79
C LYS A 50 -6.35 -16.32 -11.68
N TRP A 51 -5.59 -15.84 -12.66
CA TRP A 51 -4.14 -15.86 -12.64
C TRP A 51 -3.58 -15.01 -11.49
N PHE A 52 -4.06 -13.77 -11.34
CA PHE A 52 -3.68 -12.90 -10.21
C PHE A 52 -4.07 -13.51 -8.88
N HIS A 53 -5.29 -14.05 -8.76
CA HIS A 53 -5.76 -14.69 -7.52
C HIS A 53 -4.89 -15.89 -7.11
N ARG A 54 -4.50 -16.75 -8.06
CA ARG A 54 -3.56 -17.85 -7.80
C ARG A 54 -2.17 -17.34 -7.44
N GLY A 55 -1.72 -16.26 -8.08
CA GLY A 55 -0.44 -15.60 -7.80
C GLY A 55 -0.36 -15.08 -6.37
N ALA A 56 -1.46 -14.49 -5.88
CA ALA A 56 -1.55 -13.96 -4.52
C ALA A 56 -1.62 -15.05 -3.43
N ASN A 57 -2.12 -16.25 -3.76
CA ASN A 57 -2.32 -17.35 -2.81
C ASN A 57 -1.14 -18.35 -2.81
N LYS A 58 0.09 -17.85 -2.63
CA LYS A 58 1.32 -18.67 -2.66
C LYS A 58 1.99 -18.88 -1.30
N GLY A 59 1.50 -18.22 -0.24
CA GLY A 59 1.98 -18.44 1.13
C GLY A 59 3.35 -17.84 1.46
N ASN A 60 3.95 -17.04 0.56
CA ASN A 60 5.12 -16.22 0.85
C ASN A 60 5.09 -14.91 0.06
N LEU A 61 5.67 -13.86 0.66
CA LEU A 61 5.64 -12.49 0.14
C LEU A 61 6.37 -12.35 -1.21
N VAL A 62 7.52 -13.02 -1.38
CA VAL A 62 8.33 -12.90 -2.60
C VAL A 62 7.56 -13.36 -3.83
N GLU A 63 6.85 -14.48 -3.73
CA GLU A 63 6.05 -14.98 -4.84
C GLU A 63 4.74 -14.22 -5.05
N TYR A 64 4.14 -13.68 -3.98
CA TYR A 64 2.98 -12.78 -4.05
C TYR A 64 3.31 -11.54 -4.93
N LEU A 65 4.50 -10.96 -4.74
CA LEU A 65 4.93 -9.75 -5.45
C LEU A 65 5.16 -9.94 -6.97
N GLN A 66 5.22 -11.19 -7.47
CA GLN A 66 5.48 -11.44 -8.90
C GLN A 66 4.40 -10.86 -9.82
N GLY A 67 3.15 -10.76 -9.34
CA GLY A 67 2.04 -10.18 -10.12
C GLY A 67 2.26 -8.70 -10.47
N PHE A 68 3.01 -7.97 -9.62
CA PHE A 68 3.27 -6.54 -9.82
C PHE A 68 4.10 -6.26 -11.08
N GLU A 69 4.80 -7.24 -11.66
CA GLU A 69 5.46 -7.06 -12.97
C GLU A 69 4.46 -6.57 -14.02
N HIS A 70 3.23 -7.10 -14.01
CA HIS A 70 2.22 -6.78 -15.01
C HIS A 70 1.51 -5.46 -14.73
N THR A 71 1.12 -5.21 -13.48
CA THR A 71 0.41 -3.97 -13.11
C THR A 71 1.32 -2.75 -13.23
N CYS A 72 2.55 -2.84 -12.72
CA CYS A 72 3.52 -1.74 -12.89
C CYS A 72 3.85 -1.51 -14.36
N ALA A 73 3.97 -2.55 -15.19
CA ALA A 73 4.30 -2.39 -16.61
C ALA A 73 3.25 -1.59 -17.40
N VAL A 74 1.96 -1.71 -17.06
CA VAL A 74 0.88 -0.99 -17.75
C VAL A 74 0.66 0.43 -17.23
N MET A 75 1.18 0.76 -16.05
CA MET A 75 1.08 2.08 -15.40
C MET A 75 2.29 2.97 -15.70
N GLN A 76 2.63 3.16 -16.97
CA GLN A 76 3.84 3.91 -17.37
C GLN A 76 3.53 5.21 -18.12
N THR A 77 2.26 5.60 -18.23
CA THR A 77 1.81 6.86 -18.84
C THR A 77 0.95 7.64 -17.86
N ARG A 78 0.86 8.97 -18.05
CA ARG A 78 0.03 9.85 -17.23
C ARG A 78 -1.43 9.40 -17.26
N GLU A 79 -1.91 9.06 -18.45
CA GLU A 79 -3.27 8.64 -18.73
C GLU A 79 -3.60 7.32 -18.02
N ALA A 80 -2.69 6.34 -18.05
CA ALA A 80 -2.86 5.07 -17.36
C ALA A 80 -2.93 5.24 -15.84
N LEU A 81 -1.99 6.01 -15.26
CA LEU A 81 -1.94 6.29 -13.82
C LEU A 81 -3.22 7.00 -13.34
N LYS A 82 -3.64 8.03 -14.08
CA LYS A 82 -4.88 8.77 -13.80
C LYS A 82 -6.11 7.86 -13.88
N ARG A 83 -6.21 7.05 -14.94
CA ARG A 83 -7.32 6.10 -15.14
C ARG A 83 -7.42 5.11 -13.98
N VAL A 84 -6.31 4.47 -13.61
CA VAL A 84 -6.30 3.48 -12.52
C VAL A 84 -6.71 4.11 -11.19
N ALA A 85 -6.22 5.31 -10.89
CA ALA A 85 -6.60 6.05 -9.69
C ALA A 85 -8.11 6.40 -9.66
N PHE A 86 -8.66 6.85 -10.78
CA PHE A 86 -10.08 7.13 -10.90
C PHE A 86 -10.96 5.88 -10.75
N GLU A 87 -10.59 4.78 -11.44
CA GLU A 87 -11.31 3.50 -11.36
C GLU A 87 -11.31 2.93 -9.95
N MET A 88 -10.19 3.06 -9.22
CA MET A 88 -10.09 2.64 -7.84
C MET A 88 -11.08 3.39 -6.93
N MET A 89 -11.27 4.70 -7.13
CA MET A 89 -12.27 5.47 -6.38
C MET A 89 -13.70 5.01 -6.65
N GLU A 90 -14.01 4.59 -7.88
CA GLU A 90 -15.29 3.96 -8.22
C GLU A 90 -15.49 2.64 -7.45
N ASP A 91 -14.45 1.83 -7.34
CA ASP A 91 -14.50 0.54 -6.64
C ASP A 91 -14.66 0.75 -5.13
N MET A 92 -13.96 1.73 -4.54
CA MET A 92 -14.15 2.13 -3.14
C MET A 92 -15.60 2.54 -2.84
N TYR A 93 -16.21 3.33 -3.74
CA TYR A 93 -17.61 3.72 -3.60
C TYR A 93 -18.57 2.52 -3.64
N LYS A 94 -18.36 1.58 -4.57
CA LYS A 94 -19.16 0.35 -4.68
C LYS A 94 -19.06 -0.53 -3.43
N ASP A 95 -17.92 -0.51 -2.75
CA ASP A 95 -17.68 -1.24 -1.51
C ASP A 95 -18.17 -0.48 -0.25
N GLY A 96 -18.74 0.72 -0.40
CA GLY A 96 -19.24 1.53 0.71
C GLY A 96 -18.12 2.10 1.58
N VAL A 97 -16.94 2.32 1.01
CA VAL A 97 -15.83 3.04 1.63
C VAL A 97 -16.13 4.53 1.59
N CYS A 98 -16.02 5.21 2.73
CA CYS A 98 -16.22 6.65 2.86
C CYS A 98 -14.90 7.43 2.95
N TYR A 99 -13.80 6.78 3.34
CA TYR A 99 -12.45 7.34 3.33
C TYR A 99 -11.43 6.27 2.97
N VAL A 100 -10.52 6.58 2.03
CA VAL A 100 -9.43 5.68 1.63
C VAL A 100 -8.07 6.37 1.69
N GLU A 101 -7.08 5.69 2.25
CA GLU A 101 -5.67 6.04 2.11
C GLU A 101 -4.98 5.05 1.18
N ILE A 102 -4.58 5.55 0.02
CA ILE A 102 -4.02 4.77 -1.09
C ILE A 102 -2.51 4.91 -1.06
N ARG A 103 -1.78 3.85 -1.34
CA ARG A 103 -0.31 3.87 -1.39
C ARG A 103 0.22 3.26 -2.67
N PHE A 104 1.39 3.70 -3.11
CA PHE A 104 2.14 3.10 -4.23
C PHE A 104 3.58 3.61 -4.24
N ALA A 105 4.45 2.99 -5.04
CA ALA A 105 5.84 3.42 -5.18
C ALA A 105 6.07 4.16 -6.52
N PRO A 106 6.18 5.50 -6.54
CA PRO A 106 6.32 6.27 -7.77
C PRO A 106 7.51 5.84 -8.64
N VAL A 107 8.58 5.36 -8.02
CA VAL A 107 9.80 4.87 -8.70
C VAL A 107 9.50 3.80 -9.76
N PHE A 108 8.48 2.97 -9.56
CA PHE A 108 8.13 1.91 -10.51
C PHE A 108 7.50 2.41 -11.81
N HIS A 109 7.07 3.67 -11.87
CA HIS A 109 6.27 4.23 -12.98
C HIS A 109 7.03 5.23 -13.86
N THR A 110 8.36 5.13 -13.87
CA THR A 110 9.26 6.08 -14.56
C THR A 110 9.91 5.50 -15.83
N GLN A 111 9.60 4.26 -16.21
CA GLN A 111 10.32 3.53 -17.27
C GLN A 111 10.06 4.04 -18.69
N ARG A 112 9.02 4.87 -18.88
CA ARG A 112 8.68 5.48 -20.18
C ARG A 112 8.81 6.99 -20.19
N GLY A 113 9.67 7.54 -19.34
CA GLY A 113 10.10 8.94 -19.40
C GLY A 113 9.33 9.92 -18.51
N LEU A 114 8.48 9.41 -17.61
CA LEU A 114 7.89 10.22 -16.54
C LEU A 114 8.91 10.42 -15.41
N TYR A 115 8.94 11.62 -14.85
CA TYR A 115 9.57 11.87 -13.55
C TYR A 115 8.61 11.51 -12.41
N MET A 116 9.12 11.28 -11.20
CA MET A 116 8.26 10.90 -10.07
C MET A 116 7.21 11.96 -9.75
N ASP A 117 7.52 13.25 -9.92
CA ASP A 117 6.55 14.35 -9.83
C ASP A 117 5.40 14.20 -10.83
N ASP A 118 5.68 13.80 -12.07
CA ASP A 118 4.64 13.57 -13.09
C ASP A 118 3.73 12.42 -12.69
N VAL A 119 4.32 11.35 -12.17
CA VAL A 119 3.63 10.15 -11.70
C VAL A 119 2.67 10.49 -10.55
N VAL A 120 3.18 11.15 -9.50
CA VAL A 120 2.36 11.53 -8.33
C VAL A 120 1.26 12.51 -8.75
N ALA A 121 1.58 13.50 -9.61
CA ALA A 121 0.58 14.44 -10.11
C ALA A 121 -0.52 13.78 -10.95
N ALA A 122 -0.20 12.73 -11.72
CA ALA A 122 -1.17 11.98 -12.52
C ALA A 122 -2.16 11.20 -11.63
N VAL A 123 -1.63 10.52 -10.61
CA VAL A 123 -2.44 9.77 -9.65
C VAL A 123 -3.37 10.70 -8.88
N LEU A 124 -2.84 11.82 -8.34
CA LEU A 124 -3.65 12.80 -7.62
C LEU A 124 -4.77 13.40 -8.48
N GLU A 125 -4.54 13.62 -9.78
CA GLU A 125 -5.59 14.08 -10.70
C GLU A 125 -6.72 13.05 -10.81
N GLY A 126 -6.40 11.76 -10.96
CA GLY A 126 -7.41 10.71 -11.03
C GLY A 126 -8.17 10.52 -9.72
N LEU A 127 -7.48 10.66 -8.58
CA LEU A 127 -8.10 10.61 -7.26
C LEU A 127 -9.05 11.78 -7.02
N GLU A 128 -8.67 13.00 -7.41
CA GLU A 128 -9.53 14.18 -7.27
C GLU A 128 -10.79 14.06 -8.14
N GLU A 129 -10.66 13.63 -9.40
CA GLU A 129 -11.81 13.37 -10.26
C GLU A 129 -12.73 12.29 -9.68
N GLY A 130 -12.15 11.21 -9.15
CA GLY A 130 -12.90 10.14 -8.49
C GLY A 130 -13.61 10.63 -7.22
N LYS A 131 -12.94 11.44 -6.40
CA LYS A 131 -13.53 12.07 -5.20
C LYS A 131 -14.71 12.96 -5.56
N GLU A 132 -14.56 13.81 -6.59
CA GLU A 132 -15.63 14.68 -7.05
C GLU A 132 -16.85 13.89 -7.55
N GLN A 133 -16.62 12.80 -8.29
CA GLN A 133 -17.68 11.98 -8.87
C GLN A 133 -18.38 11.08 -7.85
N PHE A 134 -17.62 10.39 -7.00
CA PHE A 134 -18.13 9.33 -6.13
C PHE A 134 -18.30 9.75 -4.66
N LYS A 135 -17.85 10.95 -4.28
CA LYS A 135 -17.95 11.51 -2.91
C LYS A 135 -17.26 10.65 -1.85
N VAL A 136 -16.21 9.93 -2.24
CA VAL A 136 -15.30 9.21 -1.34
C VAL A 136 -14.12 10.11 -1.05
N GLU A 137 -13.85 10.39 0.22
CA GLU A 137 -12.67 11.15 0.61
C GLU A 137 -11.41 10.28 0.49
N CYS A 138 -10.27 10.88 0.13
CA CYS A 138 -9.05 10.12 -0.05
C CYS A 138 -7.78 10.87 0.38
N GLY A 139 -6.71 10.09 0.61
CA GLY A 139 -5.35 10.58 0.77
C GLY A 139 -4.37 9.63 0.10
N LEU A 140 -3.23 10.16 -0.37
CA LEU A 140 -2.19 9.38 -1.04
C LEU A 140 -0.96 9.22 -0.12
N LEU A 141 -0.34 8.04 -0.11
CA LEU A 141 0.93 7.78 0.56
C LEU A 141 1.95 7.34 -0.48
N LEU A 142 3.18 7.82 -0.33
CA LEU A 142 4.29 7.40 -1.21
C LEU A 142 5.13 6.35 -0.49
N CYS A 143 5.33 5.21 -1.15
CA CYS A 143 6.10 4.09 -0.64
C CYS A 143 7.57 4.23 -1.05
N GLY A 144 8.46 4.29 -0.06
CA GLY A 144 9.85 3.87 -0.25
C GLY A 144 9.92 2.34 -0.35
N MET A 145 10.89 1.82 -1.12
CA MET A 145 11.06 0.37 -1.29
C MET A 145 12.28 -0.14 -0.53
N ARG A 146 12.08 -1.19 0.27
CA ARG A 146 13.09 -1.82 1.13
C ARG A 146 14.37 -2.25 0.43
N ASN A 147 14.28 -2.64 -0.83
CA ASN A 147 15.39 -3.08 -1.67
C ASN A 147 16.04 -1.94 -2.48
N MET A 148 15.60 -0.70 -2.30
CA MET A 148 16.10 0.48 -3.01
C MET A 148 16.79 1.48 -2.08
N LYS A 149 17.51 2.44 -2.66
CA LYS A 149 18.33 3.43 -1.94
C LYS A 149 17.77 4.86 -2.00
N ASP A 150 16.74 5.08 -2.81
CA ASP A 150 16.07 6.34 -3.08
C ASP A 150 15.01 6.70 -2.02
N THR A 151 14.92 5.97 -0.91
CA THR A 151 13.86 6.19 0.10
C THR A 151 13.84 7.60 0.69
N LEU A 152 14.99 8.29 0.77
CA LEU A 152 15.04 9.70 1.19
C LEU A 152 14.42 10.61 0.13
N GLU A 153 14.68 10.38 -1.15
CA GLU A 153 14.11 11.14 -2.27
C GLU A 153 12.57 10.97 -2.31
N ILE A 154 12.08 9.75 -2.08
CA ILE A 154 10.63 9.50 -1.97
C ILE A 154 10.01 10.21 -0.75
N ALA A 155 10.73 10.28 0.37
CA ALA A 155 10.27 11.01 1.56
C ALA A 155 10.20 12.53 1.31
N GLU A 156 11.21 13.10 0.65
CA GLU A 156 11.21 14.51 0.22
C GLU A 156 10.05 14.79 -0.74
N LEU A 157 9.83 13.90 -1.71
CA LEU A 157 8.71 13.99 -2.64
C LEU A 157 7.35 13.96 -1.92
N ALA A 158 7.19 13.07 -0.92
CA ALA A 158 5.95 12.96 -0.16
C ALA A 158 5.63 14.26 0.59
N VAL A 159 6.65 14.87 1.21
CA VAL A 159 6.52 16.16 1.89
C VAL A 159 6.24 17.29 0.91
N ASN A 160 6.90 17.32 -0.25
CA ASN A 160 6.67 18.34 -1.27
C ASN A 160 5.23 18.34 -1.81
N PHE A 161 4.54 17.20 -1.77
CA PHE A 161 3.15 17.06 -2.21
C PHE A 161 2.13 17.08 -1.05
N ARG A 162 2.53 17.40 0.19
CA ARG A 162 1.65 17.35 1.38
C ARG A 162 0.40 18.22 1.27
N ASP A 163 0.53 19.37 0.62
CA ASP A 163 -0.57 20.34 0.42
C ASP A 163 -1.38 20.06 -0.86
N ARG A 164 -1.13 18.90 -1.51
CA ARG A 164 -1.73 18.50 -2.79
C ARG A 164 -2.45 17.15 -2.73
N GLY A 165 -2.60 16.56 -1.54
CA GLY A 165 -3.31 15.30 -1.32
C GLY A 165 -2.44 14.11 -0.90
N VAL A 166 -1.10 14.28 -0.85
CA VAL A 166 -0.24 13.28 -0.19
C VAL A 166 -0.34 13.49 1.32
N VAL A 167 -0.66 12.44 2.06
CA VAL A 167 -0.94 12.49 3.50
C VAL A 167 0.06 11.70 4.35
N GLY A 168 0.96 10.94 3.73
CA GLY A 168 1.99 10.21 4.48
C GLY A 168 3.05 9.54 3.61
N PHE A 169 4.00 8.94 4.30
CA PHE A 169 5.07 8.12 3.74
C PHE A 169 4.97 6.69 4.29
N ASP A 170 5.23 5.71 3.42
CA ASP A 170 5.27 4.29 3.77
C ASP A 170 6.61 3.66 3.37
N LEU A 171 6.93 2.51 3.96
CA LEU A 171 8.01 1.64 3.52
C LEU A 171 7.47 0.24 3.27
N ALA A 172 7.60 -0.23 2.03
CA ALA A 172 7.04 -1.49 1.54
C ALA A 172 8.12 -2.36 0.83
N GLY A 173 7.69 -3.50 0.27
CA GLY A 173 8.56 -4.48 -0.39
C GLY A 173 8.98 -5.63 0.53
N GLU A 174 9.93 -6.46 0.06
CA GLU A 174 10.38 -7.65 0.78
C GLU A 174 10.90 -7.31 2.19
N GLU A 175 10.27 -7.84 3.22
CA GLU A 175 10.61 -7.51 4.61
C GLU A 175 11.84 -8.27 5.13
N GLY A 176 11.92 -9.57 4.83
CA GLY A 176 12.99 -10.45 5.30
C GLY A 176 14.36 -10.00 4.77
N GLY A 177 15.31 -9.71 5.67
CA GLY A 177 16.66 -9.25 5.30
C GLY A 177 16.79 -7.75 4.97
N TYR A 178 15.67 -7.03 4.88
CA TYR A 178 15.63 -5.59 4.58
C TYR A 178 14.97 -4.80 5.73
N PRO A 179 15.60 -4.73 6.91
CA PRO A 179 15.02 -4.09 8.08
C PRO A 179 14.76 -2.59 7.87
N PRO A 180 13.67 -2.02 8.44
CA PRO A 180 13.28 -0.63 8.19
C PRO A 180 14.34 0.38 8.67
N LYS A 181 15.12 0.05 9.71
CA LYS A 181 16.21 0.91 10.22
C LYS A 181 17.30 1.23 9.20
N LYS A 182 17.39 0.52 8.07
CA LYS A 182 18.29 0.85 6.95
C LYS A 182 17.89 2.15 6.23
N HIS A 183 16.66 2.63 6.43
CA HIS A 183 16.09 3.81 5.80
C HIS A 183 15.89 4.96 6.80
N ILE A 184 16.67 4.98 7.88
CA ILE A 184 16.49 5.91 9.01
C ILE A 184 16.52 7.39 8.59
N GLU A 185 17.32 7.73 7.58
CA GLU A 185 17.44 9.11 7.08
C GLU A 185 16.11 9.63 6.53
N ALA A 186 15.38 8.79 5.79
CA ALA A 186 14.05 9.12 5.26
C ALA A 186 13.05 9.37 6.38
N PHE A 187 12.99 8.48 7.38
CA PHE A 187 12.06 8.61 8.50
C PHE A 187 12.38 9.82 9.38
N GLN A 188 13.66 10.09 9.66
CA GLN A 188 14.05 11.29 10.40
C GLN A 188 13.71 12.57 9.63
N TYR A 189 13.80 12.56 8.30
CA TYR A 189 13.35 13.67 7.48
C TYR A 189 11.83 13.89 7.64
N ILE A 190 11.01 12.85 7.46
CA ILE A 190 9.54 12.92 7.62
C ILE A 190 9.15 13.45 9.00
N GLN A 191 9.80 12.99 10.07
CA GLN A 191 9.55 13.47 11.43
C GLN A 191 9.88 14.96 11.60
N ARG A 192 11.02 15.42 11.08
CA ARG A 192 11.41 16.85 11.15
C ARG A 192 10.45 17.75 10.38
N GLU A 193 9.83 17.24 9.33
CA GLU A 193 8.82 17.92 8.52
C GLU A 193 7.40 17.83 9.09
N ASN A 194 7.22 17.22 10.27
CA ASN A 194 5.91 17.01 10.92
C ASN A 194 4.91 16.23 10.03
N PHE A 195 5.38 15.20 9.34
CA PHE A 195 4.56 14.44 8.39
C PHE A 195 4.35 12.99 8.83
N ASN A 196 3.38 12.29 8.21
CA ASN A 196 2.90 11.01 8.73
C ASN A 196 3.73 9.82 8.25
N ILE A 197 3.93 8.84 9.15
CA ILE A 197 4.69 7.62 8.87
C ILE A 197 3.80 6.40 9.13
N THR A 198 3.68 5.53 8.14
CA THR A 198 3.28 4.13 8.31
C THR A 198 4.40 3.25 7.80
N ILE A 199 4.52 2.01 8.27
CA ILE A 199 5.55 1.07 7.80
C ILE A 199 4.95 -0.33 7.74
N HIS A 200 5.10 -1.05 6.63
CA HIS A 200 4.82 -2.50 6.61
C HIS A 200 5.78 -3.20 7.57
N ALA A 201 5.31 -3.80 8.66
CA ALA A 201 6.19 -4.48 9.59
C ALA A 201 5.49 -5.64 10.30
N GLY A 202 6.25 -6.70 10.56
CA GLY A 202 5.73 -7.92 11.17
C GLY A 202 4.79 -8.67 10.25
N GLU A 203 5.11 -8.75 8.95
CA GLU A 203 4.38 -9.53 7.95
C GLU A 203 5.12 -10.84 7.64
N ALA A 204 6.39 -10.73 7.23
CA ALA A 204 7.26 -11.82 6.80
C ALA A 204 8.58 -11.90 7.59
N PHE A 205 8.88 -10.96 8.49
CA PHE A 205 10.06 -11.04 9.37
C PHE A 205 9.72 -11.51 10.79
N GLY A 206 9.21 -10.64 11.66
CA GLY A 206 8.98 -10.95 13.07
C GLY A 206 8.67 -9.70 13.88
N LYS A 207 8.40 -9.87 15.17
CA LYS A 207 8.13 -8.74 16.08
C LYS A 207 9.28 -7.72 16.14
N GLU A 208 10.52 -8.13 15.86
CA GLU A 208 11.68 -7.24 15.80
C GLU A 208 11.55 -6.18 14.71
N SER A 209 10.83 -6.49 13.62
CA SER A 209 10.54 -5.52 12.56
C SER A 209 9.59 -4.44 13.02
N ILE A 210 8.52 -4.84 13.74
CA ILE A 210 7.55 -3.92 14.36
C ILE A 210 8.30 -3.03 15.37
N TRP A 211 9.13 -3.63 16.22
CA TRP A 211 9.96 -2.88 17.17
C TRP A 211 10.85 -1.85 16.46
N GLN A 212 11.50 -2.20 15.34
CA GLN A 212 12.32 -1.26 14.58
C GLN A 212 11.49 -0.16 13.91
N ALA A 213 10.32 -0.51 13.36
CA ALA A 213 9.41 0.46 12.76
C ALA A 213 8.97 1.52 13.78
N ILE A 214 8.67 1.11 15.02
CA ILE A 214 8.25 2.03 16.07
C ILE A 214 9.44 2.78 16.67
N GLN A 215 10.44 2.07 17.19
CA GLN A 215 11.47 2.65 18.05
C GLN A 215 12.56 3.39 17.28
N TRP A 216 12.90 2.93 16.07
CA TRP A 216 13.89 3.61 15.23
C TRP A 216 13.21 4.60 14.28
N CYS A 217 12.12 4.18 13.64
CA CYS A 217 11.56 4.92 12.52
C CYS A 217 10.39 5.82 12.91
N GLY A 218 9.85 5.68 14.13
CA GLY A 218 8.75 6.52 14.65
C GLY A 218 7.44 6.31 13.90
N ALA A 219 7.13 5.09 13.48
CA ALA A 219 5.87 4.79 12.81
C ALA A 219 4.65 5.19 13.67
N HIS A 220 3.69 5.88 13.05
CA HIS A 220 2.41 6.21 13.66
C HIS A 220 1.39 5.08 13.51
N ARG A 221 1.58 4.23 12.49
CA ARG A 221 0.79 3.01 12.24
C ARG A 221 1.69 1.91 11.70
N ILE A 222 1.30 0.66 11.94
CA ILE A 222 1.97 -0.51 11.38
C ILE A 222 1.10 -1.16 10.30
N GLY A 223 1.67 -1.35 9.11
CA GLY A 223 1.09 -2.21 8.09
C GLY A 223 1.27 -3.68 8.46
N HIS A 224 0.20 -4.46 8.37
CA HIS A 224 0.11 -5.87 8.80
C HIS A 224 0.20 -6.08 10.32
N GLY A 225 1.39 -6.08 10.91
CA GLY A 225 1.59 -6.32 12.34
C GLY A 225 1.21 -7.72 12.83
N THR A 226 1.01 -8.70 11.94
CA THR A 226 0.52 -10.05 12.30
C THR A 226 1.47 -10.79 13.22
N ARG A 227 2.77 -10.52 13.11
CA ARG A 227 3.82 -11.11 13.95
C ARG A 227 3.89 -10.50 15.36
N LEU A 228 3.07 -9.51 15.70
CA LEU A 228 2.99 -8.97 17.07
C LEU A 228 2.54 -10.04 18.09
N ILE A 229 1.81 -11.05 17.62
CA ILE A 229 1.37 -12.21 18.41
C ILE A 229 2.55 -12.97 19.05
N GLU A 230 3.75 -12.89 18.47
CA GLU A 230 4.99 -13.49 19.01
C GLU A 230 5.49 -12.80 20.28
N ASP A 231 4.90 -11.65 20.62
CA ASP A 231 5.10 -10.94 21.87
C ASP A 231 3.90 -11.07 22.82
N MET A 232 3.01 -12.04 22.58
CA MET A 232 1.86 -12.31 23.45
C MET A 232 1.93 -13.72 24.01
N ILE A 233 1.31 -13.91 25.17
CA ILE A 233 1.09 -15.23 25.79
C ILE A 233 -0.38 -15.56 25.56
N LEU A 234 -0.64 -16.63 24.81
CA LEU A 234 -1.99 -17.14 24.56
C LEU A 234 -2.31 -18.30 25.53
N ASP A 235 -3.59 -18.64 25.66
CA ASP A 235 -4.00 -19.88 26.29
C ASP A 235 -3.74 -21.12 25.42
N GLU A 236 -4.08 -22.30 25.94
CA GLU A 236 -3.83 -23.58 25.29
C GLU A 236 -4.51 -23.69 23.92
N ASP A 237 -5.69 -23.08 23.77
CA ASP A 237 -6.47 -23.08 22.52
C ASP A 237 -6.02 -21.98 21.54
N GLY A 238 -5.17 -21.04 21.97
CA GLY A 238 -4.68 -19.93 21.14
C GLY A 238 -5.72 -18.83 20.90
N GLU A 239 -6.84 -18.83 21.61
CA GLU A 239 -7.97 -17.93 21.38
C GLU A 239 -7.94 -16.71 22.32
N THR A 240 -7.35 -16.83 23.51
CA THR A 240 -7.33 -15.76 24.51
C THR A 240 -5.93 -15.30 24.84
N VAL A 241 -5.69 -13.99 24.77
CA VAL A 241 -4.46 -13.36 25.29
C VAL A 241 -4.47 -13.39 26.83
N LYS A 242 -3.52 -14.12 27.43
CA LYS A 242 -3.29 -14.22 28.88
C LYS A 242 -2.22 -13.27 29.40
N GLY A 243 -1.35 -12.77 28.52
CA GLY A 243 -0.31 -11.81 28.84
C GLY A 243 0.27 -11.17 27.60
N MET A 244 0.92 -10.02 27.77
CA MET A 244 1.62 -9.30 26.72
C MET A 244 3.06 -9.06 27.16
N GLY A 245 4.00 -9.19 26.23
CA GLY A 245 5.37 -8.72 26.37
C GLY A 245 5.44 -7.20 26.21
N ASP A 246 6.64 -6.66 26.42
CA ASP A 246 6.86 -5.22 26.48
C ASP A 246 6.48 -4.50 25.18
N LEU A 247 6.69 -5.12 24.01
CA LEU A 247 6.36 -4.50 22.72
C LEU A 247 4.85 -4.50 22.49
N ALA A 248 4.18 -5.63 22.70
CA ALA A 248 2.72 -5.71 22.56
C ALA A 248 2.00 -4.76 23.52
N GLN A 249 2.46 -4.70 24.79
CA GLN A 249 1.93 -3.78 25.77
C GLN A 249 2.18 -2.31 25.36
N TYR A 250 3.37 -1.99 24.85
CA TYR A 250 3.68 -0.63 24.37
C TYR A 250 2.77 -0.21 23.20
N VAL A 251 2.54 -1.09 22.23
CA VAL A 251 1.63 -0.84 21.08
C VAL A 251 0.22 -0.54 21.59
N LEU A 252 -0.30 -1.36 22.52
CA LEU A 252 -1.60 -1.15 23.14
C LEU A 252 -1.70 0.19 23.86
N ASP A 253 -0.72 0.51 24.70
CA ASP A 253 -0.70 1.72 25.52
C ASP A 253 -0.59 3.00 24.67
N LYS A 254 0.11 2.90 23.53
CA LYS A 254 0.31 4.03 22.59
C LYS A 254 -0.74 4.11 21.49
N ARG A 255 -1.59 3.08 21.33
CA ARG A 255 -2.61 2.98 20.27
C ARG A 255 -2.01 3.11 18.86
N ILE A 256 -0.93 2.37 18.62
CA ILE A 256 -0.21 2.31 17.32
C ILE A 256 -0.80 1.21 16.43
#